data_AF-A0A9D6YY59-F1
#
_entry.id   AF-A0A9D6YY59-F1
#
_cell.length_a   1.000
_cell.length_b   1.000
_cell.length_c   1.000
_cell.angle_alpha   90.00
_cell.angle_beta   90.00
_cell.angle_gamma   90.00
#
_symmetry.space_group_name_H-M   'P 1'
#
loop_
_entity.id
_entity.type
_entity.pdbx_description
1 polymer ?
#
loop_
_entity_poly.entity_id
_entity_poly.type
_entity_poly.pdbx_seq_one_letter_code
_entity_poly.pdbx_strand_id
1 'polypeptide(L)'
;MTRVYRILRKSYAKSPLDGEGSFLCGGRWSSPGTRLAYTAEHQSLAMIEYFVHLELEDAPKDLVVVTVEIPDDVSRLRMAPRRLPAHWRQSPAPPAAAAIGDRFVREARAAILIVPSALAPA
;
A
#
# COMPACT_ATOMS: atom_id res chain seq x y z
N MET A 1 0.38 16.66 11.41
CA MET A 1 -0.36 15.40 11.17
C MET A 1 -0.36 15.18 9.67
N THR A 2 -0.07 13.96 9.22
CA THR A 2 -0.18 13.57 7.80
C THR A 2 -1.43 12.73 7.59
N ARG A 3 -2.23 13.04 6.57
CA ARG A 3 -3.42 12.24 6.20
C ARG A 3 -3.07 11.22 5.13
N VAL A 4 -3.54 10.00 5.32
CA VAL A 4 -3.47 8.94 4.30
C VAL A 4 -4.83 8.30 4.10
N TYR A 5 -5.04 7.73 2.92
CA TYR A 5 -6.33 7.27 2.45
C TYR A 5 -6.25 5.80 2.05
N ARG A 6 -7.30 5.03 2.35
CA ARG A 6 -7.44 3.64 1.91
C ARG A 6 -8.88 3.40 1.46
N ILE A 7 -9.05 2.77 0.30
CA ILE A 7 -10.34 2.25 -0.16
C ILE A 7 -10.41 0.77 0.19
N LEU A 8 -11.53 0.38 0.79
CA LEU A 8 -11.77 -0.98 1.25
C LEU A 8 -13.28 -1.22 1.43
N ARG A 9 -13.70 -2.49 1.48
CA ARG A 9 -15.08 -2.85 1.78
C ARG A 9 -15.44 -2.53 3.23
N LYS A 10 -16.64 -2.04 3.49
CA LYS A 10 -17.12 -1.58 4.80
C LYS A 10 -16.85 -2.56 5.95
N SER A 11 -16.88 -3.87 5.72
CA SER A 11 -16.58 -4.90 6.72
C SER A 11 -15.17 -4.78 7.33
N TYR A 12 -14.20 -4.27 6.56
CA TYR A 12 -12.81 -4.11 6.98
C TYR A 12 -12.52 -2.72 7.60
N ALA A 13 -13.50 -1.80 7.61
CA ALA A 13 -13.29 -0.41 8.03
C ALA A 13 -13.05 -0.25 9.54
N LYS A 14 -13.36 -1.27 10.35
CA LYS A 14 -13.08 -1.26 11.79
C LYS A 14 -11.58 -1.38 12.11
N SER A 15 -10.82 -2.04 11.24
CA SER A 15 -9.39 -2.30 11.42
C SER A 15 -8.63 -2.00 10.12
N PRO A 16 -8.66 -0.76 9.63
CA PRO A 16 -8.20 -0.42 8.27
C PRO A 16 -6.69 -0.57 8.05
N LEU A 17 -5.92 -0.86 9.10
CA LEU A 17 -4.47 -1.00 9.08
C LEU A 17 -3.98 -2.36 9.62
N ASP A 18 -4.86 -3.37 9.77
CA ASP A 18 -4.47 -4.69 10.28
C ASP A 18 -3.51 -5.48 9.38
N GLY A 19 -3.44 -5.12 8.09
CA GLY A 19 -2.58 -5.75 7.09
C GLY A 19 -2.99 -7.17 6.70
N GLU A 20 -4.22 -7.63 7.03
CA GLU A 20 -4.63 -9.01 6.80
C GLU A 20 -4.60 -9.41 5.32
N GLY A 21 -5.12 -8.55 4.45
CA GLY A 21 -5.18 -8.84 3.02
C GLY A 21 -3.80 -9.03 2.37
N SER A 22 -2.81 -8.21 2.74
CA SER A 22 -1.45 -8.35 2.20
C SER A 22 -0.71 -9.53 2.82
N PHE A 23 -1.00 -9.86 4.07
CA PHE A 23 -0.45 -11.05 4.71
C PHE A 23 -0.91 -12.33 4.01
N LEU A 24 -2.20 -12.42 3.64
CA LEU A 24 -2.75 -13.60 2.96
C LEU A 24 -2.36 -13.68 1.48
N CYS A 25 -2.43 -12.57 0.75
CA CYS A 25 -2.34 -12.56 -0.72
C CYS A 25 -1.03 -11.94 -1.25
N GLY A 26 -0.24 -11.30 -0.41
CA GLY A 26 0.86 -10.45 -0.84
C GLY A 26 0.40 -9.13 -1.49
N GLY A 27 1.33 -8.44 -2.11
CA GLY A 27 1.13 -7.21 -2.86
C GLY A 27 2.42 -6.80 -3.58
N ARG A 28 2.41 -5.66 -4.28
CA ARG A 28 3.61 -5.17 -4.99
C ARG A 28 4.83 -5.03 -4.07
N TRP A 29 4.60 -4.63 -2.82
CA TRP A 29 5.64 -4.33 -1.84
C TRP A 29 5.69 -5.36 -0.70
N SER A 30 5.03 -6.51 -0.79
CA SER A 30 5.09 -7.54 0.27
C SER A 30 4.79 -8.93 -0.28
N SER A 31 5.57 -9.92 0.13
CA SER A 31 5.28 -11.33 -0.14
C SER A 31 4.12 -11.82 0.75
N PRO A 32 3.35 -12.85 0.35
CA PRO A 32 2.47 -13.56 1.28
C PRO A 32 3.25 -13.99 2.53
N GLY A 33 2.65 -13.80 3.71
CA GLY A 33 3.31 -13.96 5.00
C GLY A 33 3.94 -12.68 5.57
N THR A 34 4.08 -11.61 4.78
CA THR A 34 4.53 -10.30 5.25
C THR A 34 3.33 -9.37 5.46
N ARG A 35 3.11 -8.92 6.70
CA ARG A 35 1.97 -8.08 7.06
C ARG A 35 2.27 -6.59 6.85
N LEU A 36 1.55 -5.95 5.92
CA LEU A 36 1.60 -4.51 5.66
C LEU A 36 0.21 -3.92 5.39
N ALA A 37 -0.06 -2.72 5.88
CA ALA A 37 -1.21 -1.93 5.44
C ALA A 37 -0.80 -0.97 4.32
N TYR A 38 -1.56 -0.95 3.23
CA TYR A 38 -1.32 -0.06 2.10
C TYR A 38 -2.26 1.14 2.18
N THR A 39 -1.70 2.33 2.03
CA THR A 39 -2.43 3.61 2.03
C THR A 39 -1.82 4.54 0.99
N ALA A 40 -2.60 5.49 0.49
CA ALA A 40 -2.13 6.53 -0.41
C ALA A 40 -2.10 7.91 0.27
N GLU A 41 -1.18 8.77 -0.15
CA GLU A 41 -1.07 10.16 0.34
C GLU A 41 -2.23 11.04 -0.16
N HIS A 42 -2.90 10.64 -1.24
CA HIS A 42 -4.05 11.34 -1.79
C HIS A 42 -5.22 10.39 -2.00
N GLN A 43 -6.44 10.87 -1.77
CA GLN A 43 -7.66 10.10 -2.03
C GLN A 43 -7.78 9.68 -3.50
N SER A 44 -7.41 10.56 -4.43
CA SER A 44 -7.38 10.27 -5.87
C SER A 44 -6.43 9.11 -6.21
N LEU A 45 -5.27 9.05 -5.55
CA LEU A 45 -4.33 7.95 -5.73
C LEU A 45 -4.90 6.63 -5.16
N ALA A 46 -5.55 6.66 -3.99
CA ALA A 46 -6.23 5.48 -3.45
C ALA A 46 -7.32 4.96 -4.40
N MET A 47 -8.05 5.85 -5.07
CA MET A 47 -9.04 5.49 -6.09
C MET A 47 -8.40 4.80 -7.28
N ILE A 48 -7.33 5.37 -7.85
CA ILE A 48 -6.65 4.78 -9.01
C ILE A 48 -6.08 3.39 -8.66
N GLU A 49 -5.40 3.24 -7.52
CA GLU A 49 -4.83 1.96 -7.09
C GLU A 49 -5.90 0.88 -6.85
N TYR A 50 -7.09 1.25 -6.37
CA TYR A 50 -8.17 0.31 -6.15
C TYR A 50 -8.88 -0.09 -7.45
N PHE A 51 -9.24 0.88 -8.29
CA PHE A 51 -10.09 0.64 -9.45
C PHE A 51 -9.34 0.16 -10.69
N VAL A 52 -8.04 0.41 -10.84
CA VAL A 52 -7.28 -0.05 -12.04
C VAL A 52 -7.24 -1.59 -12.14
N HIS A 53 -7.48 -2.28 -11.03
CA HIS A 53 -7.43 -3.74 -10.94
C HIS A 53 -8.82 -4.38 -10.94
N LEU A 54 -9.88 -3.61 -11.16
CA LEU A 54 -11.26 -4.08 -11.13
C LEU A 54 -11.99 -3.74 -12.43
N GLU A 55 -12.70 -4.72 -12.96
CA GLU A 55 -13.77 -4.45 -13.92
C GLU A 55 -14.93 -3.76 -13.19
N LEU A 56 -15.64 -2.86 -13.89
CA LEU A 56 -16.71 -2.08 -13.27
C LEU A 56 -17.84 -2.96 -12.70
N GLU A 57 -18.09 -4.10 -13.34
CA GLU A 57 -19.11 -5.08 -12.95
C GLU A 57 -18.74 -5.82 -11.66
N ASP A 58 -17.45 -5.94 -11.36
CA ASP A 58 -16.91 -6.63 -10.18
C ASP A 58 -16.73 -5.70 -8.97
N ALA A 59 -16.95 -4.39 -9.14
CA ALA A 59 -16.76 -3.42 -8.07
C ALA A 59 -17.73 -3.67 -6.91
N PRO A 60 -17.23 -3.88 -5.67
CA PRO A 60 -18.10 -4.04 -4.51
C PRO A 60 -18.99 -2.81 -4.29
N LYS A 61 -20.25 -3.03 -3.91
CA LYS A 61 -21.22 -1.94 -3.66
C LYS A 61 -21.04 -1.26 -2.31
N ASP A 62 -20.19 -1.81 -1.45
CA ASP A 62 -19.99 -1.39 -0.05
C ASP A 62 -18.58 -0.82 0.19
N LEU A 63 -17.96 -0.25 -0.85
CA LEU A 63 -16.68 0.45 -0.70
C LEU A 63 -16.84 1.71 0.13
N VAL A 64 -15.86 1.92 1.00
CA VAL A 64 -15.73 3.14 1.80
C VAL A 64 -14.31 3.68 1.66
N VAL A 65 -14.18 5.00 1.81
CA VAL A 65 -12.88 5.64 1.98
C VAL A 65 -12.62 5.77 3.48
N VAL A 66 -11.52 5.19 3.94
CA VAL A 66 -11.00 5.43 5.28
C VAL A 66 -9.90 6.47 5.19
N THR A 67 -10.01 7.50 6.02
CA THR A 67 -8.94 8.48 6.25
C THR A 67 -8.26 8.15 7.57
N VAL A 68 -6.93 8.07 7.55
CA VAL A 68 -6.11 7.86 8.74
C VAL A 68 -5.26 9.11 8.94
N GLU A 69 -5.29 9.64 10.16
CA GLU A 69 -4.40 10.72 10.58
C GLU A 69 -3.19 10.11 11.30
N ILE A 70 -2.01 10.38 10.75
CA ILE A 70 -0.74 9.87 11.27
C ILE A 70 0.00 11.03 11.94
N PRO A 71 0.35 10.91 13.23
CA PRO A 71 1.22 11.87 13.91
C PRO A 71 2.56 12.09 13.20
N ASP A 72 3.07 13.31 13.26
CA ASP A 72 4.28 13.68 12.49
C ASP A 72 5.55 13.05 13.05
N ASP A 73 5.52 12.68 14.33
CA ASP A 73 6.60 12.00 15.07
C ASP A 73 6.66 10.48 14.82
N VAL A 74 5.67 9.89 14.14
CA VAL A 74 5.74 8.49 13.70
C VAL A 74 6.90 8.32 12.72
N SER A 75 7.78 7.37 12.99
CA SER A 75 9.00 7.12 12.20
C SER A 75 8.69 6.71 10.76
N ARG A 76 9.41 7.30 9.81
CA ARG A 76 9.21 7.09 8.36
C ARG A 76 10.52 6.84 7.64
N LEU A 77 10.49 5.95 6.65
CA LEU A 77 11.58 5.76 5.68
C LEU A 77 11.05 6.04 4.28
N ARG A 78 11.73 6.91 3.53
CA ARG A 78 11.38 7.20 2.13
C ARG A 78 12.29 6.44 1.18
N MET A 79 11.68 5.66 0.30
CA MET A 79 12.38 4.97 -0.77
C MET A 79 12.63 5.93 -1.93
N ALA A 80 13.91 6.17 -2.24
CA ALA A 80 14.25 6.94 -3.43
C ALA A 80 13.99 6.10 -4.69
N PRO A 81 13.38 6.65 -5.77
CA PRO A 81 13.10 5.89 -6.99
C PRO A 81 14.31 5.18 -7.59
N ARG A 82 15.50 5.81 -7.51
CA ARG A 82 16.78 5.22 -7.94
C ARG A 82 17.22 3.96 -7.19
N ARG A 83 16.62 3.65 -6.03
CA ARG A 83 16.88 2.44 -5.22
C ARG A 83 15.90 1.32 -5.52
N LEU A 84 14.92 1.56 -6.39
CA LEU A 84 13.95 0.54 -6.78
C LEU A 84 14.55 -0.39 -7.84
N PRO A 85 14.16 -1.67 -7.85
CA PRO A 85 14.59 -2.62 -8.87
C PRO A 85 14.24 -2.12 -10.28
N ALA A 86 14.99 -2.59 -11.27
CA ALA A 86 14.58 -2.44 -12.66
C ALA A 86 13.16 -3.01 -12.86
N HIS A 87 12.36 -2.34 -13.69
CA HIS A 87 10.99 -2.76 -14.01
C HIS A 87 10.04 -2.91 -12.80
N TRP A 88 10.32 -2.26 -11.66
CA TRP A 88 9.46 -2.34 -10.46
C TRP A 88 7.99 -1.95 -10.69
N ARG A 89 7.71 -1.22 -11.79
CA ARG A 89 6.36 -0.79 -12.22
C ARG A 89 5.60 -1.82 -13.06
N GLN A 90 6.25 -2.90 -13.51
CA GLN A 90 5.61 -3.91 -14.36
C GLN A 90 4.42 -4.58 -13.66
N SER A 91 3.47 -5.07 -14.45
CA SER A 91 2.38 -5.93 -14.00
C SER A 91 2.49 -7.29 -14.72
N PRO A 92 2.55 -8.42 -13.99
CA PRO A 92 2.61 -8.54 -12.53
C PRO A 92 3.88 -7.92 -11.93
N ALA A 93 3.82 -7.53 -10.65
CA ALA A 93 4.95 -6.93 -9.95
C ALA A 93 6.13 -7.92 -9.84
N PRO A 94 7.38 -7.49 -10.08
CA PRO A 94 8.53 -8.38 -9.94
C PRO A 94 8.75 -8.75 -8.46
N PRO A 95 9.18 -9.99 -8.13
CA PRO A 95 9.45 -10.40 -6.74
C PRO A 95 10.44 -9.50 -5.99
N ALA A 96 11.37 -8.87 -6.71
CA ALA A 96 12.31 -7.92 -6.14
C ALA A 96 11.65 -6.68 -5.52
N ALA A 97 10.44 -6.30 -5.97
CA ALA A 97 9.67 -5.23 -5.35
C ALA A 97 9.08 -5.66 -4.00
N ALA A 98 8.56 -6.89 -3.90
CA ALA A 98 8.04 -7.44 -2.64
C ALA A 98 9.14 -7.55 -1.57
N ALA A 99 10.35 -7.97 -1.99
CA ALA A 99 11.51 -8.07 -1.10
C ALA A 99 11.88 -6.74 -0.39
N ILE A 100 11.47 -5.58 -0.94
CA ILE A 100 11.67 -4.28 -0.28
C ILE A 100 10.84 -4.18 1.00
N GLY A 101 9.55 -4.50 0.95
CA GLY A 101 8.71 -4.41 2.15
C GLY A 101 8.94 -5.58 3.10
N ASP A 102 9.28 -6.77 2.59
CA ASP A 102 9.69 -7.90 3.44
C ASP A 102 10.91 -7.51 4.29
N ARG A 103 11.92 -6.89 3.68
CA ARG A 103 13.08 -6.35 4.38
C ARG A 103 12.70 -5.24 5.36
N PHE A 104 11.82 -4.32 4.97
CA PHE A 104 11.37 -3.23 5.84
C PHE A 104 10.71 -3.76 7.12
N VAL A 105 9.79 -4.73 6.99
CA VAL A 105 9.13 -5.38 8.14
C VAL A 105 10.14 -6.10 9.01
N ARG A 106 11.05 -6.88 8.40
CA ARG A 106 12.09 -7.62 9.14
C ARG A 106 13.05 -6.69 9.90
N GLU A 107 13.40 -5.55 9.33
CA GLU A 107 14.34 -4.61 9.95
C GLU A 107 13.71 -3.72 11.01
N ALA A 108 12.38 -3.51 10.96
CA ALA A 108 11.60 -2.76 11.95
C ALA A 108 12.20 -1.39 12.34
N ARG A 109 12.89 -0.72 11.41
CA ARG A 109 13.59 0.55 11.65
C ARG A 109 12.66 1.76 11.67
N ALA A 110 11.48 1.65 11.08
CA ALA A 110 10.46 2.67 11.07
C ALA A 110 9.07 2.05 10.96
N ALA A 111 8.04 2.79 11.36
CA ALA A 111 6.65 2.35 11.27
C ALA A 111 6.07 2.51 9.86
N ILE A 112 6.60 3.44 9.06
CA ILE A 112 6.07 3.78 7.73
C ILE A 112 7.16 3.69 6.67
N LEU A 113 6.86 2.98 5.58
CA LEU A 113 7.66 2.99 4.35
C LEU A 113 6.92 3.78 3.27
N ILE A 114 7.52 4.89 2.82
CA ILE A 114 7.00 5.71 1.73
C ILE A 114 7.65 5.24 0.43
N VAL A 115 6.82 4.83 -0.53
CA VAL A 115 7.21 4.34 -1.86
C VAL A 115 6.44 5.09 -2.94
N PRO A 116 7.01 5.25 -4.15
CA PRO A 116 6.25 5.81 -5.27
C PRO A 116 5.17 4.83 -5.76
N SER A 117 4.06 5.36 -6.27
CA SER A 117 3.05 4.56 -6.97
C SER A 117 3.59 4.11 -8.32
N ALA A 118 3.30 2.85 -8.69
CA ALA A 118 3.63 2.34 -10.03
C ALA A 118 2.77 2.99 -11.12
N LEU A 119 1.55 3.42 -10.77
CA LEU A 119 0.56 4.00 -11.67
C LEU A 119 0.79 5.50 -11.87
N ALA A 120 1.06 6.22 -10.78
CA ALA A 120 1.31 7.66 -10.78
C ALA A 120 2.60 8.00 -10.01
N PRO A 121 3.78 7.73 -10.58
CA PRO A 121 5.04 8.12 -9.94
C PRO A 121 5.17 9.65 -9.99
N ALA A 122 5.37 10.26 -8.82
CA ALA A 122 5.79 11.66 -8.69
C ALA A 122 7.30 11.80 -8.95
#